data_AF-A0A1F2T1W7-F1
#
_entry.id   AF-A0A1F2T1W7-F1
#
_cell.length_a   1.000
_cell.length_b   1.000
_cell.length_c   1.000
_cell.angle_alpha   90.00
_cell.angle_beta   90.00
_cell.angle_gamma   90.00
#
_symmetry.space_group_name_H-M   'P 1'
#
loop_
_entity.id
_entity.type
_entity.pdbx_description
1 polymer ?
#
loop_
_entity_poly.entity_id
_entity_poly.type
_entity_poly.pdbx_seq_one_letter_code
_entity_poly.pdbx_strand_id
1 'polypeptide(L)' 'MTPRNLISSTHRTIKKYYESLRALQDQNVFNEMNIRSPFQSLLAEAARLKGWTLRIAGP' A
#
# COMPACT_ATOMS: atom_id res chain seq x y z
N MET A 1 6.68 14.68 19.67
CA MET A 1 5.46 13.88 19.87
C MET A 1 5.07 13.29 18.53
N THR A 2 5.37 12.03 18.25
CA THR A 2 4.79 11.32 17.10
C THR A 2 3.29 11.19 17.38
N PRO A 3 2.41 11.74 16.54
CA PRO A 3 0.97 11.57 16.74
C PRO A 3 0.69 10.08 16.81
N ARG A 4 0.00 9.62 17.85
CA ARG A 4 -0.20 8.20 18.23
C ARG A 4 -0.82 7.32 17.13
N ASN A 5 -1.13 7.91 15.97
CA ASN A 5 -1.78 7.28 14.85
C ASN A 5 -1.14 7.61 13.49
N LEU A 6 0.11 8.07 13.41
CA LEU A 6 0.81 8.17 12.13
C LEU A 6 1.55 6.88 11.81
N ILE A 7 1.33 6.36 10.60
CA ILE A 7 2.21 5.34 10.03
C ILE A 7 3.49 6.07 9.63
N SER A 8 4.63 5.70 10.22
CA SER A 8 5.93 6.28 9.86
C SER A 8 6.20 6.07 8.36
N SER A 9 6.83 7.03 7.68
CA SER A 9 7.31 6.86 6.30
C SER A 9 8.29 5.70 6.15
N THR A 10 9.00 5.34 7.23
CA THR A 10 9.91 4.20 7.31
C THR A 10 9.21 2.87 7.66
N HIS A 11 7.88 2.87 7.78
CA HIS A 11 7.13 1.66 8.11
C HIS A 11 7.28 0.61 7.00
N ARG A 12 7.48 -0.65 7.40
CA ARG A 12 7.74 -1.78 6.49
C ARG A 12 6.75 -1.89 5.32
N THR A 13 5.48 -1.58 5.57
CA THR A 13 4.40 -1.64 4.56
C THR A 13 4.62 -0.62 3.45
N ILE A 14 5.06 0.60 3.79
CA ILE A 14 5.36 1.65 2.82
C ILE A 14 6.58 1.25 2.01
N LYS A 15 7.62 0.71 2.66
CA LYS A 15 8.80 0.18 1.97
C LYS A 15 8.42 -0.92 0.96
N LYS A 16 7.61 -1.89 1.38
CA LYS A 16 7.13 -2.98 0.52
C LYS A 16 6.32 -2.48 -0.69
N TYR A 17 5.52 -1.43 -0.51
CA TYR A 17 4.80 -0.81 -1.61
C TYR A 17 5.75 -0.26 -2.68
N TYR A 18 6.77 0.51 -2.29
CA TYR A 18 7.75 1.05 -3.23
C TYR A 18 8.64 -0.03 -3.86
N GLU A 19 9.00 -1.08 -3.12
CA GLU A 19 9.69 -2.25 -3.67
C GLU A 19 8.85 -2.93 -4.75
N SER A 20 7.53 -3.05 -4.53
CA SER A 20 6.61 -3.62 -5.53
C SER A 20 6.48 -2.74 -6.77
N LEU A 21 6.39 -1.42 -6.60
CA LEU A 21 6.38 -0.49 -7.74
C LEU A 21 7.68 -0.53 -8.53
N ARG A 22 8.83 -0.63 -7.85
CA ARG A 22 10.13 -0.76 -8.52
C ARG A 22 10.21 -2.07 -9.30
N ALA A 23 9.77 -3.18 -8.72
CA ALA A 23 9.74 -4.46 -9.42
C ALA A 23 8.85 -4.44 -10.69
N LEU A 24 7.72 -3.71 -10.65
CA LEU A 24 6.87 -3.50 -11.84
C LEU A 24 7.55 -2.61 -12.88
N GLN A 25 8.22 -1.54 -12.43
CA GLN A 25 9.00 -0.66 -13.28
C GLN A 25 10.14 -1.42 -13.99
N ASP A 26 10.88 -2.26 -13.27
CA ASP A 26 11.97 -3.07 -13.81
C ASP A 26 11.47 -4.07 -14.88
N GLN A 27 10.19 -4.45 -14.80
CA GLN A 27 9.53 -5.32 -15.78
C GLN A 27 8.89 -4.55 -16.95
N ASN A 28 9.04 -3.21 -17.02
CA ASN A 28 8.34 -2.33 -17.96
C ASN A 28 6.81 -2.45 -17.89
N VAL A 29 6.27 -2.81 -16.72
CA VAL A 29 4.84 -3.02 -16.49
C VAL A 29 4.25 -1.76 -15.84
N PHE A 30 3.81 -0.81 -16.68
CA PHE A 30 3.27 0.49 -16.23
C PHE A 30 1.75 0.62 -16.38
N ASN A 31 1.04 -0.47 -16.71
CA ASN A 31 -0.40 -0.42 -16.86
C ASN A 31 -1.09 -0.28 -15.49
N GLU A 32 -2.13 0.56 -15.46
CA GLU A 32 -2.90 0.95 -14.27
C GLU A 32 -3.42 -0.27 -13.46
N MET A 33 -3.72 -1.37 -14.15
CA MET A 33 -4.13 -2.63 -13.54
C MET A 33 -3.07 -3.24 -12.62
N ASN A 34 -1.78 -3.13 -12.95
CA ASN A 34 -0.72 -3.77 -12.18
C ASN A 34 -0.28 -2.94 -10.96
N ILE A 35 -0.44 -1.61 -10.99
CA ILE A 35 -0.19 -0.74 -9.83
C ILE A 35 -1.33 -0.76 -8.80
N ARG A 36 -2.55 -1.14 -9.22
CA ARG A 36 -3.73 -1.21 -8.36
C ARG A 36 -3.55 -2.25 -7.24
N SER A 37 -3.00 -3.41 -7.55
CA SER A 37 -2.83 -4.50 -6.58
C SER A 37 -1.85 -4.15 -5.43
N PRO A 38 -0.64 -3.62 -5.69
CA PRO A 38 0.24 -3.08 -4.65
C PRO A 38 -0.42 -2.01 -3.80
N PHE A 39 -1.20 -1.11 -4.41
CA PHE A 39 -1.89 -0.04 -3.69
C PHE A 39 -3.02 -0.56 -2.79
N GLN A 40 -3.84 -1.51 -3.27
CA GLN A 40 -4.86 -2.17 -2.46
C GLN A 40 -4.25 -2.91 -1.27
N SER A 41 -3.08 -3.54 -1.47
CA SER A 41 -2.33 -4.22 -0.40
C SER A 41 -1.82 -3.23 0.64
N LEU A 42 -1.29 -2.07 0.21
CA LEU A 42 -0.89 -0.98 1.10
C LEU A 42 -2.08 -0.47 1.92
N LEU A 43 -3.21 -0.22 1.27
CA LEU A 43 -4.44 0.23 1.93
C LEU A 43 -4.92 -0.79 2.98
N ALA A 44 -5.00 -2.07 2.62
CA ALA A 44 -5.43 -3.15 3.51
C ALA A 44 -4.60 -3.20 4.79
N GLU A 45 -3.27 -3.18 4.65
CA GLU A 45 -2.36 -3.26 5.80
C GLU A 45 -2.36 -1.95 6.60
N ALA A 46 -2.47 -0.79 5.95
CA ALA A 46 -2.62 0.50 6.64
C ALA A 46 -3.93 0.56 7.46
N ALA A 47 -5.03 0.08 6.90
CA ALA A 47 -6.31 -0.01 7.60
C ALA A 47 -6.22 -0.95 8.81
N ARG A 48 -5.59 -2.13 8.64
CA ARG A 48 -5.35 -3.07 9.74
C ARG A 48 -4.54 -2.43 10.88
N LEU A 49 -3.49 -1.66 10.56
CA LEU A 49 -2.68 -0.92 11.53
C LEU A 49 -3.46 0.18 12.27
N LYS A 50 -4.61 0.60 11.72
CA LYS A 50 -5.52 1.59 12.32
C LYS A 50 -6.76 0.95 12.95
N GLY A 51 -6.91 -0.37 12.88
CA GLY A 51 -8.13 -1.05 13.28
C GLY A 51 -9.34 -0.72 12.39
N TRP A 52 -9.10 -0.24 11.17
CA TRP A 52 -10.15 0.09 10.20
C TRP A 52 -10.50 -1.13 9.35
N THR A 53 -11.78 -1.26 9.01
CA THR A 53 -12.26 -2.26 8.05
C THR A 53 -12.41 -1.60 6.69
N LEU A 54 -11.59 -1.98 5.72
CA LEU A 54 -11.77 -1.55 4.33
C LEU A 54 -12.94 -2.30 3.72
N ARG A 55 -14.05 -1.59 3.48
CA ARG A 55 -15.12 -2.07 2.62
C ARG A 55 -14.79 -1.70 1.19
N ILE A 56 -14.29 -2.67 0.45
CA ILE A 56 -14.15 -2.54 -1.00
C ILE A 56 -15.57 -2.65 -1.56
N ALA A 57 -16.08 -1.59 -2.18
CA ALA A 57 -17.33 -1.70 -2.93
C ALA A 57 -17.14 -2.79 -4.00
N GLY A 58 -17.94 -3.86 -3.91
CA GLY A 58 -17.99 -4.89 -4.95
C GLY A 58 -18.48 -4.28 -6.28
N PRO A 59 -18.29 -5.01 -7.40
CA PRO A 59 -18.64 -4.55 -8.73
C PRO A 59 -20.10 -4.09 -8.85
#